data_AF-W1QEX0-F1
#
_entry.id   AF-W1QEX0-F1
#
_cell.length_a   1.000
_cell.length_b   1.000
_cell.length_c   1.000
_cell.angle_alpha   90.00
_cell.angle_beta   90.00
_cell.angle_gamma   90.00
#
_symmetry.space_group_name_H-M   'P 1'
#
loop_
_entity.id
_entity.type
_entity.pdbx_description
1 polymer ?
#
loop_
_entity_poly.entity_id
_entity_poly.type
_entity_poly.pdbx_seq_one_letter_code
_entity_poly.pdbx_strand_id
1 'polypeptide(L)'
;MTRLENQEFLKQVSALLEKNSGKSIYITQKRLSYDITKDIEGAAGSGKESYSVLVRVTDGNKDKSKRVKLSTEIAPNQLETFWNEYANILKSGLKGLKKKDKKKAKKRAKKIHN
;
A
#
# COMPACT_ATOMS: atom_id res chain seq x y z
N MET A 1 -6.55 -1.53 -17.45
CA MET A 1 -5.77 -0.92 -16.36
C MET A 1 -4.34 -1.32 -16.64
N THR A 2 -3.53 -0.35 -17.09
CA THR A 2 -2.15 -0.58 -17.52
C THR A 2 -1.23 -0.68 -16.28
N ARG A 3 -0.18 -1.51 -16.39
CA ARG A 3 0.87 -1.54 -15.36
C ARG A 3 1.84 -0.40 -15.66
N LEU A 4 2.14 0.39 -14.65
CA LEU A 4 3.12 1.47 -14.72
C LEU A 4 4.48 0.95 -14.27
N GLU A 5 5.53 1.65 -14.66
CA GLU A 5 6.84 1.46 -14.05
C GLU A 5 6.82 1.95 -12.60
N ASN A 6 7.64 1.33 -11.74
CA ASN A 6 7.71 1.65 -10.31
C ASN A 6 7.89 3.16 -10.03
N GLN A 7 8.80 3.84 -10.72
CA GLN A 7 9.03 5.27 -10.50
C GLN A 7 7.83 6.13 -10.93
N GLU A 8 7.21 5.81 -12.07
CA GLU A 8 6.04 6.54 -12.56
C GLU A 8 4.83 6.32 -11.63
N PHE A 9 4.64 5.08 -11.19
CA PHE A 9 3.61 4.72 -10.22
C PHE A 9 3.73 5.55 -8.94
N LEU A 10 4.93 5.64 -8.36
CA LEU A 10 5.17 6.40 -7.13
C LEU A 10 4.92 7.90 -7.31
N LYS A 11 5.31 8.49 -8.46
CA LYS A 11 5.00 9.89 -8.80
C LYS A 11 3.48 10.13 -8.86
N GLN A 12 2.74 9.26 -9.53
CA GLN A 12 1.29 9.38 -9.64
C GLN A 12 0.58 9.18 -8.29
N VAL A 13 1.08 8.27 -7.44
CA VAL A 13 0.56 8.08 -6.07
C VAL A 13 0.81 9.31 -5.21
N SER A 14 1.98 9.93 -5.29
CA SER A 14 2.27 11.17 -4.58
C SER A 14 1.32 12.29 -5.00
N ALA A 15 1.15 12.50 -6.31
CA ALA A 15 0.24 13.51 -6.84
C ALA A 15 -1.23 13.24 -6.43
N LEU A 16 -1.63 11.97 -6.36
CA LEU A 16 -2.96 11.59 -5.89
C LEU A 16 -3.17 11.93 -4.41
N LEU A 17 -2.18 11.65 -3.56
CA LEU A 17 -2.22 11.93 -2.13
C LEU A 17 -2.24 13.44 -1.85
N GLU A 18 -1.47 14.24 -2.60
CA GLU A 18 -1.45 15.70 -2.47
C GLU A 18 -2.78 16.34 -2.87
N LYS A 19 -3.42 15.85 -3.94
CA LYS A 19 -4.74 16.31 -4.39
C LYS A 19 -5.89 15.81 -3.51
N ASN A 20 -5.62 14.86 -2.60
CA ASN A 20 -6.67 14.23 -1.83
C ASN A 20 -7.21 15.15 -0.74
N SER A 21 -8.45 15.60 -0.91
CA SER A 21 -9.17 16.45 0.04
C SER A 21 -9.90 15.65 1.12
N GLY A 22 -9.23 14.67 1.74
CA GLY A 22 -9.80 13.84 2.81
C GLY A 22 -10.73 12.70 2.35
N LYS A 23 -10.72 12.34 1.06
CA LYS A 23 -11.42 11.15 0.56
C LYS A 23 -10.59 9.89 0.84
N SER A 24 -11.26 8.73 0.80
CA SER A 24 -10.60 7.44 0.95
C SER A 24 -9.77 7.11 -0.29
N ILE A 25 -8.52 6.73 -0.07
CA ILE A 25 -7.66 6.10 -1.08
C ILE A 25 -7.48 4.65 -0.67
N TYR A 26 -7.72 3.73 -1.60
CA TYR A 26 -7.62 2.30 -1.39
C TYR A 26 -6.31 1.80 -1.98
N ILE A 27 -5.55 1.09 -1.16
CA ILE A 27 -4.30 0.44 -1.58
C ILE A 27 -4.41 -1.05 -1.31
N THR A 28 -4.10 -1.87 -2.32
CA THR A 28 -4.04 -3.33 -2.17
C THR A 28 -2.68 -3.84 -2.58
N GLN A 29 -2.11 -4.73 -1.79
CA GLN A 29 -0.83 -5.39 -2.04
C GLN A 29 -1.09 -6.89 -2.01
N LYS A 30 -0.80 -7.57 -3.11
CA LYS A 30 -1.01 -9.01 -3.23
C LYS A 30 0.23 -9.65 -3.85
N ARG A 31 0.53 -10.88 -3.43
CA ARG A 31 1.45 -11.74 -4.18
C ARG A 31 0.94 -11.87 -5.61
N LEU A 32 1.84 -11.71 -6.57
CA LEU A 32 1.55 -11.98 -7.97
C LEU A 32 1.94 -13.43 -8.27
N SER A 33 0.98 -14.33 -8.06
CA SER A 33 1.03 -15.72 -8.49
C SER A 33 0.21 -15.86 -9.77
N TYR A 34 0.74 -16.64 -10.72
CA TYR A 34 0.03 -16.97 -11.97
C TYR A 34 -0.68 -18.33 -11.89
N ASP A 35 -0.43 -19.11 -10.84
CA ASP A 35 -0.96 -20.47 -10.69
C ASP A 35 -2.02 -20.52 -9.59
N ILE A 36 -3.29 -20.59 -10.01
CA ILE A 36 -4.48 -20.57 -9.15
C ILE A 36 -4.51 -21.81 -8.25
N THR A 37 -3.94 -22.93 -8.70
CA THR A 37 -3.92 -24.19 -7.95
C THR A 37 -3.07 -24.08 -6.68
N LYS A 38 -1.89 -23.45 -6.78
CA LYS A 38 -0.99 -23.16 -5.66
C LYS A 38 -1.55 -22.11 -4.67
N ASP A 39 -2.55 -21.33 -5.07
CA ASP A 39 -3.17 -20.30 -4.22
C ASP A 39 -4.31 -20.87 -3.34
N ILE A 40 -5.00 -21.93 -3.78
CA ILE A 40 -6.12 -22.56 -3.06
C ILE A 40 -5.61 -23.49 -1.95
N GLU A 41 -4.48 -24.17 -2.18
CA GLU A 41 -3.92 -25.14 -1.22
C GLU A 41 -3.18 -24.49 -0.03
N GLY A 42 -3.25 -23.17 0.14
CA GLY A 42 -2.77 -22.51 1.35
C GLY A 42 -1.32 -22.83 1.69
N ALA A 43 -0.45 -22.89 0.67
CA ALA A 43 1.02 -22.91 0.76
C ALA A 43 1.63 -23.51 2.05
N ALA A 44 1.31 -24.76 2.38
CA ALA A 44 2.24 -25.63 3.10
C ALA A 44 3.12 -26.31 2.03
N GLY A 45 4.05 -25.56 1.44
CA GLY A 45 4.79 -26.02 0.27
C GLY A 45 6.18 -25.39 0.16
N SER A 46 7.17 -26.19 0.56
CA SER A 46 8.61 -26.09 0.36
C SER A 46 9.14 -25.22 -0.80
N GLY A 47 10.12 -24.35 -0.48
CA GLY A 47 11.23 -24.01 -1.38
C GLY A 47 11.16 -22.62 -2.02
N LYS A 48 12.10 -21.73 -1.62
CA LYS A 48 12.81 -20.67 -2.39
C LYS A 48 12.14 -19.96 -3.60
N GLU A 49 10.82 -19.95 -3.77
CA GLU A 49 10.17 -19.24 -4.87
C GLU A 49 10.01 -17.75 -4.48
N SER A 50 10.77 -16.87 -5.14
CA SER A 50 10.64 -15.43 -4.98
C SER A 50 9.50 -14.92 -5.86
N TYR A 51 8.44 -14.38 -5.25
CA TYR A 51 7.28 -13.88 -5.98
C TYR A 51 7.30 -12.36 -6.11
N SER A 52 6.93 -11.85 -7.28
CA SER A 52 6.64 -10.44 -7.45
C SER A 52 5.42 -10.02 -6.61
N VAL A 53 5.38 -8.74 -6.24
CA VAL A 53 4.24 -8.14 -5.53
C VAL A 53 3.49 -7.22 -6.49
N LEU A 54 2.17 -7.38 -6.56
CA LEU A 54 1.29 -6.50 -7.31
C LEU A 54 0.63 -5.49 -6.36
N VAL A 55 0.93 -4.21 -6.57
CA VAL A 55 0.36 -3.11 -5.82
C VAL A 55 -0.64 -2.37 -6.69
N ARG A 56 -1.81 -2.05 -6.13
CA ARG A 56 -2.85 -1.26 -6.80
C ARG A 56 -3.32 -0.14 -5.90
N VAL A 57 -3.58 1.03 -6.49
CA VAL A 57 -4.09 2.22 -5.81
C VAL A 57 -5.30 2.76 -6.57
N THR A 58 -6.35 3.15 -5.84
CA THR A 58 -7.53 3.81 -6.43
C THR A 58 -8.15 4.83 -5.46
N ASP A 59 -8.71 5.90 -6.02
CA ASP A 59 -9.45 6.94 -5.31
C ASP A 59 -10.91 6.54 -5.00
N GLY A 60 -11.33 5.34 -5.41
CA GLY A 60 -12.66 4.81 -5.13
C GLY A 60 -13.81 5.59 -5.78
N ASN A 61 -13.53 6.44 -6.78
CA ASN A 61 -14.56 7.26 -7.42
C ASN A 61 -15.65 6.38 -8.07
N LYS A 62 -16.92 6.73 -7.85
CA LYS A 62 -18.08 6.00 -8.39
C LYS A 62 -18.13 6.07 -9.91
N ASP A 63 -17.75 7.23 -10.46
CA ASP A 63 -17.68 7.43 -11.91
C ASP A 63 -16.43 6.74 -12.47
N LYS A 64 -16.65 5.70 -13.28
CA LYS A 64 -15.55 4.89 -13.84
C LYS A 64 -14.61 5.69 -14.74
N SER A 65 -15.11 6.75 -15.39
CA SER A 65 -14.35 7.57 -16.33
C SER A 65 -13.36 8.49 -15.63
N LYS A 66 -13.69 8.94 -14.41
CA LYS A 66 -12.88 9.86 -13.59
C LYS A 66 -12.07 9.14 -12.51
N ARG A 67 -12.31 7.85 -12.32
CA ARG A 67 -11.68 7.05 -11.28
C ARG A 67 -10.21 6.78 -11.59
N VAL A 68 -9.35 7.24 -10.69
CA VAL A 68 -7.93 6.93 -10.75
C VAL A 68 -7.70 5.49 -10.35
N LYS A 69 -6.96 4.77 -11.20
CA LYS A 69 -6.66 3.35 -11.06
C LYS A 69 -5.22 3.10 -11.48
N LEU A 70 -4.34 2.95 -10.50
CA LEU A 70 -2.90 2.73 -10.70
C LEU A 70 -2.55 1.30 -10.32
N SER A 71 -1.60 0.70 -11.04
CA SER A 71 -1.03 -0.59 -10.68
C SER A 71 0.44 -0.68 -11.08
N THR A 72 1.26 -1.32 -10.24
CA THR A 72 2.65 -1.65 -10.55
C THR A 72 2.97 -3.07 -10.09
N GLU A 73 3.90 -3.71 -10.80
CA GLU A 73 4.49 -4.98 -10.41
C GLU A 73 5.91 -4.73 -9.87
N ILE A 74 6.20 -5.30 -8.71
CA ILE A 74 7.47 -5.12 -8.02
C ILE A 74 8.17 -6.46 -8.01
N ALA A 75 9.31 -6.54 -8.69
CA ALA A 75 10.18 -7.69 -8.64
C ALA A 75 10.87 -7.80 -7.26
N PRO A 76 11.17 -9.02 -6.78
CA PRO A 76 11.78 -9.25 -5.47
C PRO A 76 13.08 -8.45 -5.23
N ASN A 77 13.89 -8.27 -6.28
CA ASN A 77 15.17 -7.54 -6.23
C ASN A 77 15.02 -6.02 -6.06
N GLN A 78 13.87 -5.45 -6.40
CA GLN A 78 13.59 -4.01 -6.31
C GLN A 78 12.69 -3.67 -5.12
N LEU A 79 12.25 -4.67 -4.36
CA LEU A 79 11.26 -4.52 -3.31
C LEU A 79 11.73 -3.55 -2.23
N GLU A 80 12.96 -3.69 -1.76
CA GLU A 80 13.49 -2.85 -0.67
C GLU A 80 13.59 -1.37 -1.08
N THR A 81 14.15 -1.09 -2.26
CA THR A 81 14.22 0.27 -2.81
C THR A 81 12.84 0.88 -2.97
N PHE A 82 11.91 0.14 -3.59
CA PHE A 82 10.53 0.57 -3.75
C PHE A 82 9.88 0.87 -2.40
N TRP A 83 10.10 0.02 -1.39
CA TRP A 83 9.46 0.14 -0.09
C TRP A 83 9.89 1.38 0.68
N ASN A 84 11.17 1.74 0.59
CA ASN A 84 11.70 2.96 1.19
C ASN A 84 11.06 4.23 0.58
N GLU A 85 11.00 4.32 -0.76
CA GLU A 85 10.38 5.45 -1.45
C GLU A 85 8.86 5.52 -1.19
N TYR A 86 8.19 4.36 -1.30
CA TYR A 86 6.77 4.23 -1.04
C TYR A 86 6.40 4.65 0.38
N ALA A 87 7.15 4.20 1.39
CA ALA A 87 6.92 4.57 2.78
C ALA A 87 7.09 6.09 3.01
N ASN A 88 8.07 6.70 2.35
CA ASN A 88 8.28 8.14 2.43
C ASN A 88 7.11 8.93 1.82
N ILE A 89 6.61 8.49 0.65
CA ILE A 89 5.43 9.08 0.00
C ILE A 89 4.19 8.95 0.87
N LEU A 90 3.96 7.79 1.50
CA LEU A 90 2.82 7.64 2.41
C LEU A 90 2.93 8.54 3.63
N LYS A 91 4.12 8.62 4.25
CA LYS A 91 4.35 9.50 5.42
C LYS A 91 4.13 10.96 5.06
N SER A 92 4.57 11.40 3.87
CA SER A 92 4.41 12.78 3.41
C SER A 92 2.99 13.08 2.92
N GLY A 93 2.27 12.10 2.39
CA GLY A 93 0.90 12.26 1.87
C GLY A 93 -0.19 12.23 2.95
N LEU A 94 0.00 11.44 4.02
CA LEU A 94 -1.00 11.23 5.07
C LEU A 94 -0.96 12.31 6.17
N LYS A 95 -1.03 13.59 5.77
CA LYS A 95 -0.86 14.76 6.66
C LYS A 95 -2.09 15.13 7.52
N GLY A 96 -3.24 14.48 7.32
CA GLY A 96 -4.51 14.84 7.98
C GLY A 96 -4.81 14.13 9.31
N LEU A 97 -3.91 13.30 9.83
CA LEU A 97 -4.16 12.48 11.02
C LEU A 97 -3.94 13.27 12.31
N LYS A 98 -4.88 13.17 13.26
CA LYS A 98 -4.71 13.75 14.61
C LYS A 98 -3.49 13.12 15.28
N LYS A 99 -2.58 13.96 15.78
CA LYS A 99 -1.43 13.50 16.58
C LYS A 99 -1.91 12.71 17.81
N LYS A 100 -1.23 11.60 18.09
CA LYS A 100 -1.53 10.76 19.27
C LYS A 100 -1.35 11.57 20.56
N ASP A 101 -2.41 11.69 21.34
CA ASP A 101 -2.39 12.35 22.66
C ASP A 101 -1.53 11.53 23.66
N LYS A 102 -0.22 11.85 23.76
CA LYS A 102 0.75 11.13 24.60
C LYS A 102 0.36 11.09 26.10
N LYS A 103 -0.39 12.08 26.59
CA LYS A 103 -0.89 12.16 27.99
C LYS A 103 -1.95 11.09 28.29
N LYS A 104 -2.85 10.79 27.34
CA LYS A 104 -3.87 9.75 27.49
C LYS A 104 -3.27 8.35 27.37
N ALA A 105 -2.26 8.18 26.52
CA ALA A 105 -1.53 6.90 26.37
C ALA A 105 -0.79 6.50 27.66
N LYS A 106 -0.07 7.43 28.31
CA LYS A 106 0.59 7.17 29.61
C LYS A 106 -0.40 6.83 30.73
N LYS A 107 -1.57 7.48 30.76
CA LYS A 107 -2.64 7.17 31.73
C LYS A 107 -3.24 5.77 31.50
N ARG A 108 -3.47 5.36 30.24
CA ARG A 108 -3.95 4.01 29.92
C ARG A 108 -2.92 2.92 30.24
N ALA A 109 -1.64 3.16 29.95
CA ALA A 109 -0.56 2.22 30.29
C ALA A 109 -0.42 2.00 31.81
N LYS A 110 -0.56 3.05 32.64
CA LYS A 110 -0.56 2.92 34.10
C LYS A 110 -1.80 2.21 34.66
N LYS A 111 -2.95 2.31 33.99
CA LYS A 111 -4.21 1.70 34.44
C LYS A 111 -4.32 0.20 34.14
N ILE A 112 -3.44 -0.34 33.29
CA ILE A 112 -3.39 -1.76 32.93
C ILE A 112 -2.46 -2.55 33.88
N HIS A 113 -1.67 -1.86 34.70
CA HIS A 113 -0.73 -2.48 35.65
C HIS A 113 -1.22 -2.47 37.11
N ASN A 114 -2.52 -2.26 37.34
CA ASN A 114 -3.14 -2.42 38.65
C ASN A 114 -4.30 -3.41 38.55
#